data_AF-A0A1N6W4N0-F1
#
_entry.id   AF-A0A1N6W4N0-F1
#
_cell.length_a   1.000
_cell.length_b   1.000
_cell.length_c   1.000
_cell.angle_alpha   90.00
_cell.angle_beta   90.00
_cell.angle_gamma   90.00
#
_symmetry.space_group_name_H-M   'P 1'
#
loop_
_entity.id
_entity.type
_entity.pdbx_description
1 polymer ?
#
loop_
_entity_poly.entity_id
_entity_poly.type
_entity_poly.pdbx_seq_one_letter_code
_entity_poly.pdbx_strand_id
1 'polypeptide(L)'
;MAENLIVEILDAQGNPCADGEIGEVVVSNLHNFATPLLRYALGDHAEVGGPCPCGRHLPTLRRLLGRSRNMLRYPDGSRRWPCGFDPFRQIAPAIRQFQMIQSHLEQLELRLVASQPLTVPQQAALVELIQRALPPPSA
;
A
#
# COMPACT_ATOMS: atom_id res chain seq x y z
N MET A 1 -22.37 2.18 10.13
CA MET A 1 -22.45 2.40 8.68
C MET A 1 -21.86 3.77 8.35
N ALA A 2 -21.51 4.07 7.10
CA ALA A 2 -20.75 5.28 6.75
C ALA A 2 -21.50 6.59 7.12
N GLU A 3 -22.83 6.56 7.25
CA GLU A 3 -23.60 7.70 7.77
C GLU A 3 -23.22 8.16 9.19
N ASN A 4 -22.49 7.34 9.96
CA ASN A 4 -22.03 7.67 11.32
C ASN A 4 -20.56 8.12 11.37
N LEU A 5 -19.91 8.23 10.21
CA LEU A 5 -18.48 8.53 10.08
C LEU A 5 -18.28 9.59 9.01
N ILE A 6 -17.49 10.62 9.33
CA ILE A 6 -16.89 11.45 8.29
C ILE A 6 -15.62 10.73 7.87
N VAL A 7 -15.51 10.39 6.59
CA VAL A 7 -14.32 9.79 6.00
C VAL A 7 -13.72 10.80 5.03
N GLU A 8 -12.48 11.20 5.29
CA GLU A 8 -11.70 12.10 4.46
C GLU A 8 -10.51 11.33 3.87
N ILE A 9 -10.20 11.57 2.59
CA ILE A 9 -8.93 11.16 1.99
C ILE A 9 -8.11 12.42 1.80
N LEU A 10 -6.98 12.53 2.49
CA LEU A 10 -6.22 13.77 2.58
C LEU A 10 -4.85 13.67 1.93
N ASP A 11 -4.43 14.74 1.25
CA ASP A 11 -3.07 14.92 0.76
C ASP A 11 -2.08 15.19 1.92
N ALA A 12 -0.80 15.36 1.59
CA ALA A 12 0.24 15.63 2.58
C ALA A 12 0.11 17.01 3.27
N GLN A 13 -0.71 17.91 2.71
CA GLN A 13 -1.01 19.24 3.24
C GLN A 13 -2.32 19.24 4.07
N GLY A 14 -3.03 18.11 4.14
CA GLY A 14 -4.28 17.96 4.87
C GLY A 14 -5.52 18.42 4.11
N ASN A 15 -5.42 18.61 2.78
CA ASN A 15 -6.54 18.97 1.92
C ASN A 15 -7.23 17.71 1.37
N PRO A 16 -8.56 17.75 1.12
CA PRO A 16 -9.27 16.65 0.47
C PRO A 16 -8.72 16.35 -0.93
N CYS A 17 -8.45 15.08 -1.19
CA CYS A 17 -8.09 14.56 -2.51
C CYS A 17 -9.29 14.56 -3.47
N ALA A 18 -9.03 14.78 -4.75
CA ALA A 18 -10.01 14.67 -5.83
C ALA A 18 -10.19 13.21 -6.31
N ASP A 19 -11.22 12.95 -7.13
CA ASP A 19 -11.48 11.65 -7.73
C ASP A 19 -10.23 11.07 -8.43
N GLY A 20 -9.80 9.87 -8.02
CA GLY A 20 -8.61 9.21 -8.56
C GLY A 20 -7.29 9.58 -7.88
N GLU A 21 -7.29 10.57 -7.00
CA GLU A 21 -6.11 10.89 -6.20
C GLU A 21 -5.99 9.96 -4.99
N ILE A 22 -4.74 9.81 -4.52
CA ILE A 22 -4.38 8.95 -3.40
C ILE A 22 -4.00 9.82 -2.21
N GLY A 23 -4.60 9.54 -1.06
CA GLY A 23 -4.31 10.23 0.19
C GLY A 23 -4.38 9.30 1.39
N GLU A 24 -4.12 9.85 2.58
CA GLU A 24 -4.29 9.14 3.84
C GLU A 24 -5.78 9.09 4.23
N VAL A 25 -6.24 7.94 4.72
CA VAL A 25 -7.60 7.76 5.22
C VAL A 25 -7.70 8.33 6.63
N VAL A 26 -8.54 9.36 6.78
CA VAL A 26 -8.81 10.04 8.03
C VAL A 26 -10.28 9.92 8.38
N VAL A 27 -10.57 9.62 9.65
CA VAL A 27 -11.96 9.38 10.10
C VAL A 27 -12.33 10.23 11.30
N SER A 28 -13.56 10.75 11.30
CA SER A 28 -14.19 11.33 12.48
C SER A 28 -15.45 10.55 12.83
N ASN A 29 -15.54 10.05 14.05
CA ASN A 29 -16.71 9.30 14.52
C ASN A 29 -17.75 10.24 15.12
N LEU A 30 -18.98 10.20 14.58
CA LEU A 30 -20.07 11.07 15.00
C LEU A 30 -20.90 10.50 16.15
N HIS A 31 -20.74 9.21 16.46
CA HIS A 31 -21.58 8.48 17.42
C HIS A 31 -20.74 7.61 18.38
N ASN A 32 -19.60 8.11 18.84
CA ASN A 32 -18.81 7.50 19.91
C ASN A 32 -18.57 8.48 21.05
N PHE A 33 -19.41 8.39 22.09
CA PHE A 33 -19.37 9.26 23.27
C PHE A 33 -18.30 8.85 24.29
N ALA A 34 -17.87 7.60 24.27
CA ALA A 34 -16.86 7.11 25.21
C ALA A 34 -15.45 7.52 24.79
N THR A 35 -15.15 7.42 23.49
CA THR A 35 -13.84 7.76 22.92
C THR A 35 -14.01 8.53 21.60
N PRO A 36 -14.35 9.83 21.66
CA PRO A 36 -14.48 10.64 20.45
C PRO A 36 -13.17 10.66 19.67
N LEU A 37 -13.23 10.27 18.39
CA LEU A 37 -12.11 10.33 17.45
C LEU A 37 -12.42 11.41 16.42
N LEU A 38 -11.62 12.46 16.40
CA LEU A 38 -11.76 13.59 15.48
C LEU A 38 -10.55 13.64 14.57
N ARG A 39 -10.80 13.61 13.25
CA ARG A 39 -9.77 13.55 12.19
C ARG A 39 -8.64 12.58 12.53
N TYR A 40 -9.01 11.39 12.98
CA TYR A 40 -8.05 10.35 13.36
C TYR A 40 -7.45 9.71 12.11
N ALA A 41 -6.14 9.85 11.96
CA ALA A 41 -5.37 9.26 10.88
C ALA A 41 -5.19 7.75 11.11
N LEU A 42 -5.74 6.94 10.21
CA LEU A 42 -5.64 5.49 10.31
C LEU A 42 -4.24 4.97 9.94
N GLY A 43 -3.45 5.76 9.21
CA GLY A 43 -2.19 5.34 8.60
C GLY A 43 -2.38 4.36 7.44
N ASP A 44 -3.60 4.30 6.88
CA ASP A 44 -3.95 3.61 5.64
C ASP A 44 -4.04 4.64 4.50
N HIS A 45 -3.69 4.26 3.28
CA HIS A 45 -3.93 5.07 2.09
C HIS A 45 -4.97 4.43 1.17
N ALA A 46 -5.79 5.28 0.58
CA ALA A 46 -6.81 4.89 -0.37
C ALA A 46 -6.84 5.85 -1.55
N GLU A 47 -7.34 5.34 -2.68
CA GLU A 47 -7.67 6.16 -3.83
C GLU A 47 -9.14 6.58 -3.76
N VAL A 48 -9.40 7.87 -3.94
CA VAL A 48 -10.77 8.41 -3.98
C VAL A 48 -11.52 7.80 -5.16
N GLY A 49 -12.65 7.18 -4.86
CA GLY A 49 -13.59 6.70 -5.87
C GLY A 49 -14.61 7.78 -6.23
N GLY A 50 -15.10 7.72 -7.46
CA GLY A 50 -16.18 8.59 -7.91
C GLY A 50 -17.57 8.15 -7.43
N PRO A 51 -18.64 8.73 -8.00
CA PRO A 51 -20.02 8.39 -7.66
C PRO A 51 -20.31 6.89 -7.83
N CYS A 52 -21.06 6.32 -6.87
CA CYS A 52 -21.45 4.92 -6.94
C CYS A 52 -22.70 4.74 -7.81
N PRO A 53 -22.72 3.77 -8.76
CA PRO A 53 -23.89 3.51 -9.59
C PRO A 53 -25.11 2.99 -8.81
N CYS A 54 -24.97 2.64 -7.53
CA CYS A 54 -26.10 2.23 -6.68
C CYS A 54 -27.02 3.39 -6.26
N GLY A 55 -26.67 4.64 -6.60
CA GLY A 55 -27.46 5.84 -6.28
C GLY A 55 -27.23 6.40 -4.87
N ARG A 56 -26.35 5.79 -4.06
CA ARG A 56 -25.92 6.38 -2.78
C ARG A 56 -24.86 7.45 -3.03
N HIS A 57 -25.02 8.60 -2.39
CA HIS A 57 -24.10 9.75 -2.46
C HIS A 57 -23.05 9.75 -1.34
N LEU A 58 -22.74 8.59 -0.77
CA LEU A 58 -21.71 8.46 0.26
C LEU A 58 -20.31 8.45 -0.39
N PRO A 59 -19.26 8.90 0.32
CA PRO A 59 -17.89 8.82 -0.17
C PRO A 59 -17.54 7.38 -0.57
N THR A 60 -16.79 7.22 -1.66
CA THR A 60 -16.33 5.91 -2.11
C THR A 60 -14.81 5.84 -2.18
N LEU A 61 -14.29 4.64 -1.96
CA LEU A 61 -12.86 4.35 -2.11
C LEU A 61 -12.72 3.39 -3.29
N ARG A 62 -11.95 3.78 -4.32
CA ARG A 62 -11.73 2.92 -5.50
C ARG A 62 -10.87 1.72 -5.16
N ARG A 63 -9.81 1.93 -4.37
CA ARG A 63 -8.94 0.88 -3.86
C ARG A 63 -8.25 1.31 -2.57
N LEU A 64 -7.95 0.32 -1.73
CA LEU A 64 -7.03 0.45 -0.61
C LEU A 64 -5.63 0.07 -1.07
N LEU A 65 -4.64 0.92 -0.80
CA LEU A 65 -3.26 0.69 -1.24
C LEU A 65 -2.43 -0.01 -0.16
N GLY A 66 -2.67 0.32 1.10
CA GLY A 66 -1.96 -0.25 2.24
C GLY A 66 -1.58 0.81 3.26
N ARG A 67 -0.71 0.43 4.20
CA ARG A 67 -0.34 1.30 5.32
C ARG A 67 0.92 2.08 5.07
N SER A 68 0.99 3.31 5.58
CA SER A 68 2.19 4.15 5.47
C SER A 68 3.41 3.48 6.10
N ARG A 69 3.21 2.76 7.22
CA ARG A 69 4.27 2.01 7.91
C ARG A 69 4.84 0.81 7.14
N ASN A 70 4.13 0.36 6.09
CA ASN A 70 4.56 -0.77 5.25
C ASN A 70 5.24 -0.30 3.96
N MET A 71 5.48 1.00 3.79
CA MET A 71 6.18 1.54 2.64
C MET A 71 7.70 1.36 2.79
N LEU A 72 8.37 1.06 1.69
CA LEU A 72 9.82 1.16 1.57
C LEU A 72 10.22 2.60 1.28
N ARG A 73 11.40 3.01 1.75
CA ARG A 73 11.96 4.35 1.52
C ARG A 73 13.13 4.28 0.54
N TYR A 74 13.18 5.19 -0.41
CA TYR A 74 14.25 5.24 -1.42
C TYR A 74 15.24 6.39 -1.16
N PRO A 75 16.44 6.37 -1.76
CA PRO A 75 17.41 7.46 -1.61
C PRO A 75 16.90 8.81 -2.11
N ASP A 76 16.02 8.81 -3.13
CA ASP A 76 15.35 10.01 -3.64
C ASP A 76 14.31 10.60 -2.66
N GLY A 77 14.10 9.95 -1.50
CA GLY A 77 13.13 10.33 -0.49
C GLY A 77 11.70 9.85 -0.77
N SER A 78 11.46 9.23 -1.93
CA SER A 78 10.15 8.67 -2.26
C SER A 78 9.83 7.46 -1.38
N ARG A 79 8.53 7.17 -1.25
CA ARG A 79 8.01 6.02 -0.50
C ARG A 79 7.05 5.23 -1.36
N ARG A 80 7.19 3.90 -1.37
CA ARG A 80 6.34 3.01 -2.20
C ARG A 80 5.99 1.76 -1.42
N TRP A 81 4.77 1.26 -1.61
CA TRP A 81 4.43 -0.07 -1.11
C TRP A 81 5.17 -1.15 -1.91
N PRO A 82 5.66 -2.21 -1.27
CA PRO A 82 6.23 -3.34 -1.97
C PRO A 82 5.14 -4.04 -2.80
N CYS A 83 5.57 -4.75 -3.85
CA CYS A 83 4.65 -5.56 -4.63
C CYS A 83 4.01 -6.67 -3.77
N GLY A 84 2.76 -7.03 -4.11
CA GLY A 84 2.05 -8.11 -3.46
C GLY A 84 2.66 -9.49 -3.73
N PHE A 85 2.04 -10.53 -3.19
CA PHE A 85 2.60 -11.89 -3.30
C PHE A 85 2.43 -12.53 -4.68
N ASP A 86 1.35 -12.18 -5.38
CA ASP A 86 0.94 -12.86 -6.62
C ASP A 86 2.00 -12.82 -7.74
N PRO A 87 2.69 -11.69 -8.00
CA PRO A 87 3.80 -11.65 -8.95
C PRO A 87 4.91 -12.67 -8.66
N PHE A 88 5.26 -12.89 -7.39
CA PHE A 88 6.28 -13.86 -7.02
C PHE A 88 5.84 -15.29 -7.34
N ARG A 89 4.57 -15.63 -7.07
CA ARG A 89 3.99 -16.95 -7.38
C ARG A 89 3.86 -17.22 -8.87
N GLN A 90 3.63 -16.19 -9.69
CA GLN A 90 3.58 -16.34 -11.15
C GLN A 90 4.94 -16.74 -11.73
N ILE A 91 6.04 -16.22 -11.15
CA ILE A 91 7.41 -16.56 -11.57
C ILE A 91 7.85 -17.91 -10.98
N ALA A 92 7.58 -18.12 -9.70
CA ALA A 92 7.99 -19.30 -8.96
C ALA A 92 6.84 -19.81 -8.07
N PRO A 93 5.97 -20.68 -8.61
CA PRO A 93 4.83 -21.24 -7.87
C PRO A 93 5.21 -22.01 -6.61
N ALA A 94 6.46 -22.46 -6.51
CA ALA A 94 7.01 -23.13 -5.34
C ALA A 94 7.11 -22.22 -4.10
N ILE A 95 7.09 -20.89 -4.26
CA ILE A 95 7.20 -19.96 -3.13
C ILE A 95 5.93 -20.02 -2.28
N ARG A 96 6.12 -20.35 -1.01
CA ARG A 96 5.06 -20.45 0.01
C ARG A 96 4.95 -19.21 0.87
N GLN A 97 6.09 -18.60 1.20
CA GLN A 97 6.17 -17.38 1.99
C GLN A 97 7.33 -16.51 1.51
N PHE A 98 7.22 -15.22 1.75
CA PHE A 98 8.29 -14.26 1.51
C PHE A 98 8.37 -13.24 2.64
N GLN A 99 9.55 -12.67 2.82
CA GLN A 99 9.78 -11.52 3.68
C GLN A 99 10.68 -10.56 2.94
N MET A 100 10.26 -9.30 2.86
CA MET A 100 11.05 -8.22 2.28
C MET A 100 11.59 -7.35 3.41
N ILE A 101 12.91 -7.17 3.44
CA ILE A 101 13.62 -6.49 4.53
C ILE A 101 14.47 -5.37 3.94
N GLN A 102 14.27 -4.15 4.43
CA GLN A 102 15.10 -3.01 4.08
C GLN A 102 15.87 -2.55 5.32
N SER A 103 17.12 -2.99 5.45
CA SER A 103 18.02 -2.57 6.53
C SER A 103 18.77 -1.28 6.21
N HIS A 104 18.94 -0.97 4.91
CA HIS A 104 19.58 0.23 4.39
C HIS A 104 18.80 0.77 3.19
N LEU A 105 18.90 2.08 2.91
CA LEU A 105 18.15 2.71 1.79
C LEU A 105 18.51 2.12 0.42
N GLU A 106 19.73 1.59 0.30
CA GLU A 106 20.26 1.07 -0.96
C GLU A 106 20.22 -0.46 -1.05
N GLN A 107 19.72 -1.14 -0.01
CA GLN A 107 19.74 -2.59 0.06
C GLN A 107 18.37 -3.13 0.44
N LEU A 108 17.89 -4.05 -0.39
CA LEU A 108 16.69 -4.84 -0.14
C LEU A 108 17.04 -6.32 -0.09
N GLU A 109 16.69 -6.98 1.00
CA GLU A 109 16.83 -8.42 1.16
C GLU A 109 15.46 -9.09 1.00
N LEU A 110 15.40 -10.12 0.16
CA LEU A 110 14.21 -10.97 0.01
C LEU A 110 14.51 -12.35 0.57
N ARG A 111 13.83 -12.72 1.67
CA ARG A 111 13.84 -14.09 2.18
C ARG A 111 12.66 -14.85 1.63
N LEU A 112 12.91 -16.06 1.15
CA LEU A 112 11.91 -16.91 0.51
C LEU A 112 11.85 -18.27 1.20
N VAL A 113 10.62 -18.75 1.42
CA VAL A 113 10.37 -20.15 1.76
C VAL A 113 9.74 -20.80 0.53
N ALA A 114 10.45 -21.76 -0.07
CA ALA A 114 9.98 -22.48 -1.25
C ALA A 114 9.88 -23.98 -0.96
N SER A 115 8.89 -24.65 -1.56
CA SER A 115 8.73 -26.11 -1.41
C SER A 115 9.79 -26.92 -2.16
N GLN A 116 10.53 -26.28 -3.06
CA GLN A 116 11.67 -26.84 -3.78
C GLN A 116 12.66 -25.72 -4.10
N PRO A 117 13.96 -26.03 -4.33
CA PRO A 117 14.93 -25.04 -4.74
C PRO A 117 14.51 -24.28 -6.00
N LEU A 118 14.70 -22.96 -6.02
CA LEU A 118 14.41 -22.13 -7.18
C LEU A 118 15.52 -22.28 -8.23
N THR A 119 15.11 -22.38 -9.49
CA THR A 119 16.07 -22.42 -10.61
C THR A 119 16.74 -21.07 -10.80
N VAL A 120 17.94 -21.05 -11.40
CA VAL A 120 18.66 -19.79 -11.71
C VAL A 120 17.80 -18.81 -12.53
N PRO A 121 17.05 -19.24 -13.56
CA PRO A 121 16.13 -18.34 -14.28
C PRO A 121 15.01 -17.76 -13.40
N GLN A 122 14.45 -18.55 -12.48
CA GLN A 122 13.43 -18.05 -11.55
C GLN A 122 14.02 -17.00 -10.61
N GLN A 123 15.22 -17.24 -10.07
CA GLN A 123 15.91 -16.28 -9.21
C GLN A 123 16.18 -14.96 -9.95
N ALA A 124 16.70 -15.03 -11.19
CA ALA A 124 16.95 -13.85 -12.01
C ALA A 124 15.67 -13.05 -12.31
N ALA A 125 14.58 -13.74 -12.66
CA ALA A 125 13.29 -13.10 -12.92
C ALA A 125 12.68 -12.43 -11.68
N LEU A 126 12.87 -13.01 -10.49
CA LEU A 126 12.43 -12.41 -9.23
C LEU A 126 13.21 -11.12 -8.92
N VAL A 127 14.53 -11.12 -9.18
CA VAL A 127 15.38 -9.94 -9.03
C VAL A 127 14.95 -8.84 -10.01
N GLU A 128 14.73 -9.18 -11.27
CA GLU A 128 14.27 -8.23 -12.29
C GLU A 128 12.90 -7.63 -11.94
N LEU A 129 11.96 -8.46 -11.48
CA LEU A 129 10.64 -8.01 -11.02
C LEU A 129 10.77 -6.98 -9.91
N ILE A 130 11.64 -7.24 -8.92
CA ILE A 130 11.90 -6.33 -7.81
C ILE A 130 12.52 -5.04 -8.32
N GLN A 131 13.56 -5.10 -9.15
CA GLN A 131 14.22 -3.90 -9.70
C GLN A 131 13.27 -3.04 -10.54
N ARG A 132 12.30 -3.66 -11.23
CA ARG A 132 11.26 -2.94 -11.98
C ARG A 132 10.21 -2.32 -11.08
N ALA A 133 9.73 -3.07 -10.09
CA ALA A 133 8.69 -2.60 -9.18
C ALA A 133 9.22 -1.55 -8.19
N LEU A 134 10.50 -1.65 -7.85
CA LEU A 134 11.22 -0.89 -6.85
C LEU A 134 12.52 -0.40 -7.53
N PRO A 135 12.53 0.82 -8.12
CA PRO A 135 13.69 1.29 -8.86
C PRO A 135 14.93 1.26 -7.95
N PRO A 136 16.11 0.93 -8.51
CA PRO A 136 17.32 0.84 -7.72
C PRO A 136 17.61 2.18 -7.04
N PRO A 137 18.25 2.16 -5.86
CA PRO A 137 18.84 3.36 -5.30
C PRO A 137 19.69 4.04 -6.38
N SER A 138 19.49 5.35 -6.57
CA SER A 138 20.31 6.16 -7.47
C SER A 138 21.79 5.90 -7.15
N ALA A 139 22.56 5.54 -8.18
CA ALA A 139 24.01 5.44 -8.10
C ALA A 139 24.66 6.79 -7.76
#